data_AF-A0A914TTR8-F1
#
_entry.id   AF-A0A914TTR8-F1
#
_cell.length_a   1.000
_cell.length_b   1.000
_cell.length_c   1.000
_cell.angle_alpha   90.00
_cell.angle_beta   90.00
_cell.angle_gamma   90.00
#
_symmetry.space_group_name_H-M   'P 1'
#
loop_
_entity.id
_entity.type
_entity.pdbx_description
1 polymer ?
#
loop_
_entity_poly.entity_id
_entity_poly.type
_entity_poly.pdbx_seq_one_letter_code
_entity_poly.pdbx_strand_id
1 'polypeptide(L)'
;MHNDLNTMKNLKNNPQRSKEIYGLCSGEENERDEEIPFGIIDASLIQRICETNRYGTAEKADKNGKLDSHLFILTSYFNHACLANAFRYDYGDVMIVYASDDIKKGEEICISYLDPLHGFLDRQKKLSGWKFTCQCKLCEIDSKDPNCLKRDEMWKEFREYEKVASPKEIIAKGEPLLKKIRESYINRNEFKYVLADTLIDLSFAYSHLENLSKSIQCLEEVLTLMDNPLQYIMRMGDIYVNLAICYEIKGNMKKGAKMIEKSMELRFCKEMDHFKLLYPDFIHSSLLR
;
A
#
# COMPACT_ATOMS: atom_id res chain seq x y z
N MET A 1 -18.58 -2.80 -15.98
CA MET A 1 -19.61 -3.63 -16.64
C MET A 1 -19.52 -5.14 -16.36
N HIS A 2 -18.48 -5.90 -16.74
CA HIS A 2 -18.52 -7.37 -16.57
C HIS A 2 -18.58 -7.85 -15.11
N ASN A 3 -17.94 -7.15 -14.18
CA ASN A 3 -17.91 -7.57 -12.77
C ASN A 3 -19.19 -7.14 -12.03
N ASP A 4 -19.90 -6.13 -12.56
CA ASP A 4 -21.26 -5.75 -12.10
C ASP A 4 -22.24 -6.88 -12.37
N LEU A 5 -22.11 -7.54 -13.53
CA LEU A 5 -22.90 -8.72 -13.88
C LEU A 5 -22.65 -9.88 -12.92
N ASN A 6 -21.42 -10.11 -12.47
CA ASN A 6 -21.12 -11.14 -11.48
C ASN A 6 -21.72 -10.80 -10.11
N THR A 7 -21.65 -9.54 -9.68
CA THR A 7 -22.27 -9.09 -8.43
C THR A 7 -23.79 -9.26 -8.48
N MET A 8 -24.43 -8.83 -9.58
CA MET A 8 -25.87 -9.00 -9.81
C MET A 8 -26.27 -10.49 -9.89
N LYS A 9 -25.49 -11.32 -10.57
CA LYS A 9 -25.73 -12.78 -10.66
C LYS A 9 -25.63 -13.45 -9.28
N ASN A 10 -24.64 -13.06 -8.48
CA ASN A 10 -24.47 -13.56 -7.12
C ASN A 10 -25.63 -13.13 -6.21
N LEU A 11 -26.09 -11.88 -6.33
CA LEU A 11 -27.27 -11.38 -5.62
C LEU A 11 -28.55 -12.10 -6.04
N LYS A 12 -28.74 -12.38 -7.33
CA LYS A 12 -29.88 -13.16 -7.81
C LYS A 12 -29.93 -14.56 -7.20
N ASN A 13 -28.77 -15.19 -7.05
CA ASN A 13 -28.63 -16.51 -6.42
C ASN A 13 -28.67 -16.46 -4.89
N ASN A 14 -28.43 -15.28 -4.28
CA ASN A 14 -28.34 -15.08 -2.84
C ASN A 14 -29.04 -13.77 -2.41
N PRO A 15 -30.37 -13.66 -2.63
CA PRO A 15 -31.11 -12.42 -2.39
C PRO A 15 -31.07 -11.94 -0.94
N GLN A 16 -30.81 -12.82 0.02
CA GLN A 16 -30.61 -12.50 1.43
C GLN A 16 -29.42 -11.56 1.70
N ARG A 17 -28.44 -11.49 0.79
CA ARG A 17 -27.26 -10.61 0.91
C ARG A 17 -27.53 -9.18 0.41
N SER A 18 -28.71 -8.91 -0.16
CA SER A 18 -29.06 -7.60 -0.72
C SER A 18 -28.98 -6.49 0.31
N LYS A 19 -29.44 -6.75 1.55
CA LYS A 19 -29.43 -5.77 2.64
C LYS A 19 -28.02 -5.29 2.98
N GLU A 20 -27.07 -6.22 3.06
CA GLU A 20 -25.65 -5.90 3.33
C GLU A 20 -25.05 -5.07 2.20
N ILE A 21 -25.27 -5.49 0.95
CA ILE A 21 -24.71 -4.78 -0.22
C ILE A 21 -25.33 -3.40 -0.37
N TYR A 22 -26.66 -3.28 -0.25
CA TYR A 22 -27.37 -2.00 -0.35
C TYR A 22 -27.07 -1.05 0.82
N GLY A 23 -26.48 -1.53 1.91
CA GLY A 23 -25.99 -0.71 3.01
C GLY A 23 -24.60 -0.09 2.76
N LEU A 24 -23.90 -0.49 1.69
CA LEU A 24 -22.60 0.07 1.34
C LEU A 24 -22.75 1.48 0.75
N CYS A 25 -21.65 2.23 0.76
CA CYS A 25 -21.61 3.57 0.17
C CYS A 25 -21.93 3.51 -1.34
N SER A 26 -22.68 4.47 -1.86
CA SER A 26 -22.95 4.58 -3.30
C SER A 26 -22.51 5.92 -3.91
N GLY A 27 -21.71 6.70 -3.16
CA GLY A 27 -21.00 7.90 -3.62
C GLY A 27 -21.65 9.24 -3.22
N GLU A 28 -22.94 9.42 -3.48
CA GLU A 28 -23.74 10.53 -2.94
C GLU A 28 -24.77 9.97 -1.97
N GLU A 29 -25.21 10.80 -1.01
CA GLU A 29 -26.06 10.46 0.14
C GLU A 29 -26.90 9.20 -0.08
N ASN A 30 -26.74 8.21 0.81
CA ASN A 30 -27.57 7.02 0.85
C ASN A 30 -29.03 7.35 1.27
N GLU A 31 -29.53 8.54 0.92
CA GLU A 31 -30.92 8.95 1.06
C GLU A 31 -31.75 8.17 0.04
N ARG A 32 -32.13 6.96 0.45
CA ARG A 32 -33.28 6.28 -0.12
C ARG A 32 -34.34 6.22 0.95
N ASP A 33 -35.40 6.98 0.72
CA ASP A 33 -36.60 6.96 1.55
C ASP A 33 -37.36 5.62 1.43
N GLU A 34 -37.06 4.81 0.41
CA GLU A 34 -37.77 3.55 0.11
C GLU A 34 -36.84 2.32 0.12
N GLU A 35 -37.26 1.28 0.85
CA GLU A 35 -36.57 0.00 0.94
C GLU A 35 -36.77 -0.81 -0.35
N ILE A 36 -35.68 -1.35 -0.93
CA ILE A 36 -35.78 -2.18 -2.14
C ILE A 36 -36.48 -3.50 -1.78
N PRO A 37 -37.56 -3.90 -2.47
CA PRO A 37 -38.24 -5.16 -2.20
C PRO A 37 -37.32 -6.37 -2.30
N PHE A 38 -37.57 -7.37 -1.44
CA PHE A 38 -36.79 -8.61 -1.44
C PHE A 38 -36.78 -9.29 -2.82
N GLY A 39 -35.59 -9.67 -3.28
CA GLY A 39 -35.40 -10.33 -4.57
C GLY A 39 -35.32 -9.40 -5.79
N ILE A 40 -35.52 -8.09 -5.60
CA ILE A 40 -35.35 -7.09 -6.67
C ILE A 40 -33.90 -6.58 -6.71
N ILE A 41 -33.36 -6.52 -7.91
CA ILE A 41 -31.99 -6.08 -8.20
C ILE A 41 -32.05 -4.71 -8.85
N ASP A 42 -31.60 -3.68 -8.13
CA ASP A 42 -31.37 -2.34 -8.70
C ASP A 42 -29.97 -2.32 -9.32
N ALA A 43 -29.92 -2.53 -10.63
CA ALA A 43 -28.66 -2.58 -11.38
C ALA A 43 -27.86 -1.28 -11.32
N SER A 44 -28.55 -0.13 -11.36
CA SER A 44 -27.92 1.20 -11.34
C SER A 44 -27.28 1.49 -9.99
N LEU A 45 -27.97 1.12 -8.91
CA LEU A 45 -27.42 1.24 -7.57
C LEU A 45 -26.24 0.29 -7.35
N ILE A 46 -26.36 -0.99 -7.75
CA ILE A 46 -25.27 -1.96 -7.61
C ILE A 46 -24.04 -1.48 -8.36
N GLN A 47 -24.21 -0.87 -9.54
CA GLN A 47 -23.10 -0.27 -10.27
C GLN A 47 -22.41 0.82 -9.44
N ARG A 48 -23.14 1.79 -8.88
CA ARG A 48 -22.56 2.86 -8.05
C ARG A 48 -21.86 2.35 -6.79
N ILE A 49 -22.46 1.36 -6.12
CA ILE A 49 -21.86 0.68 -4.96
C ILE A 49 -20.54 0.03 -5.39
N CYS A 50 -20.54 -0.63 -6.53
CA CYS A 50 -19.35 -1.28 -7.05
C CYS A 50 -18.26 -0.28 -7.48
N GLU A 51 -18.62 0.90 -7.99
CA GLU A 51 -17.67 1.94 -8.36
C GLU A 51 -16.92 2.52 -7.15
N THR A 52 -17.54 2.49 -5.97
CA THR A 52 -16.98 3.10 -4.74
C THR A 52 -16.32 2.09 -3.80
N ASN A 53 -16.73 0.81 -3.84
CA ASN A 53 -16.33 -0.19 -2.85
C ASN A 53 -15.50 -1.35 -3.40
N ARG A 54 -15.25 -1.40 -4.71
CA ARG A 54 -14.50 -2.50 -5.31
C ARG A 54 -13.02 -2.42 -5.03
N TYR A 55 -12.46 -3.61 -4.89
CA TYR A 55 -11.03 -3.81 -4.77
C TYR A 55 -10.50 -4.53 -6.00
N GLY A 56 -9.48 -3.95 -6.64
CA GLY A 56 -8.69 -4.65 -7.65
C GLY A 56 -7.66 -5.56 -6.99
N THR A 57 -7.48 -6.76 -7.53
CA THR A 57 -6.37 -7.65 -7.13
C THR A 57 -5.21 -7.46 -8.10
N ALA A 58 -4.04 -7.07 -7.60
CA ALA A 58 -2.85 -6.80 -8.41
C ALA A 58 -2.30 -8.05 -9.14
N GLU A 59 -2.62 -9.24 -8.66
CA GLU A 59 -2.00 -10.50 -9.09
C GLU A 59 -2.65 -11.14 -10.34
N LYS A 60 -3.83 -10.69 -10.76
CA LYS A 60 -4.61 -11.34 -11.83
C LYS A 60 -5.19 -10.31 -12.79
N ALA A 61 -4.34 -9.76 -13.64
CA ALA A 61 -4.80 -9.24 -14.92
C ALA A 61 -5.10 -10.42 -15.84
N ASP A 62 -6.30 -10.48 -16.43
CA ASP A 62 -6.59 -11.46 -17.47
C ASP A 62 -5.66 -11.26 -18.68
N LYS A 63 -5.72 -12.18 -19.65
CA LYS A 63 -4.95 -12.12 -20.90
C LYS A 63 -5.13 -10.82 -21.73
N ASN A 64 -6.11 -9.98 -21.37
CA ASN A 64 -6.38 -8.68 -21.99
C ASN A 64 -5.98 -7.51 -21.07
N GLY A 65 -5.26 -7.77 -19.98
CA GLY A 65 -4.83 -6.74 -19.02
C GLY A 65 -5.92 -6.32 -18.03
N LYS A 66 -7.06 -7.01 -17.97
CA LYS A 66 -8.17 -6.62 -17.11
C LYS A 66 -8.03 -7.23 -15.73
N LEU A 67 -7.93 -6.38 -14.71
CA LEU A 67 -7.83 -6.80 -13.32
C LEU A 67 -9.15 -7.43 -12.85
N ASP A 68 -9.06 -8.58 -12.20
CA ASP A 68 -10.15 -9.08 -11.38
C ASP A 68 -10.47 -8.07 -10.26
N SER A 69 -11.77 -7.86 -10.01
CA SER A 69 -12.21 -7.01 -8.91
C SER A 69 -13.33 -7.64 -8.12
N HIS A 70 -13.26 -7.43 -6.81
CA HIS A 70 -14.07 -8.11 -5.81
C HIS A 70 -14.75 -7.07 -4.91
N LEU A 71 -15.91 -7.44 -4.39
CA LEU A 71 -16.64 -6.67 -3.39
C LEU A 71 -16.55 -7.40 -2.05
N PHE A 72 -15.89 -6.77 -1.08
CA PHE A 72 -15.68 -7.32 0.25
C PHE A 72 -16.46 -6.46 1.27
N ILE A 73 -17.66 -6.92 1.62
CA ILE A 73 -18.65 -6.14 2.38
C ILE A 73 -18.07 -5.53 3.66
N LEU A 74 -17.37 -6.32 4.49
CA LEU A 74 -16.83 -5.85 5.76
C LEU A 74 -15.75 -4.78 5.56
N THR A 75 -14.88 -4.96 4.58
CA THR A 75 -13.76 -4.04 4.37
C THR A 75 -14.18 -2.76 3.68
N SER A 76 -15.29 -2.79 2.93
CA SER A 76 -15.95 -1.62 2.34
C SER A 76 -16.44 -0.60 3.37
N TYR A 77 -16.49 -0.94 4.67
CA TYR A 77 -16.77 0.01 5.74
C TYR A 77 -15.54 0.78 6.24
N PHE A 78 -14.32 0.31 5.95
CA PHE A 78 -13.12 1.02 6.39
C PHE A 78 -12.90 2.26 5.57
N ASN A 79 -12.79 3.41 6.22
CA ASN A 79 -12.46 4.66 5.56
C ASN A 79 -10.96 4.74 5.20
N HIS A 80 -10.64 5.74 4.39
CA HIS A 80 -9.27 5.99 3.96
C HIS A 80 -8.48 6.86 4.94
N ALA A 81 -7.25 6.45 5.22
CA ALA A 81 -6.18 7.36 5.61
C ALA A 81 -4.91 7.02 4.81
N CYS A 82 -4.17 8.04 4.33
CA CYS A 82 -2.86 7.77 3.71
C CYS A 82 -1.89 7.20 4.74
N LEU A 83 -2.05 7.60 6.01
CA LEU A 83 -1.36 7.03 7.15
C LEU A 83 -2.32 6.14 7.94
N ALA A 84 -2.62 4.98 7.38
CA ALA A 84 -3.59 4.04 7.94
C ALA A 84 -3.09 3.34 9.22
N ASN A 85 -4.01 3.06 10.14
CA ASN A 85 -3.78 2.26 11.35
C ASN A 85 -4.18 0.79 11.16
N ALA A 86 -4.65 0.40 9.97
CA ALA A 86 -4.78 -0.98 9.54
C ALA A 86 -4.19 -1.20 8.14
N PHE A 87 -3.59 -2.36 7.96
CA PHE A 87 -3.02 -2.81 6.70
C PHE A 87 -3.89 -3.90 6.08
N ARG A 88 -4.03 -3.85 4.76
CA ARG A 88 -4.77 -4.82 3.95
C ARG A 88 -3.81 -5.68 3.15
N TYR A 89 -3.98 -6.99 3.26
CA TYR A 89 -3.30 -8.00 2.45
C TYR A 89 -4.33 -8.89 1.76
N ASP A 90 -4.17 -9.14 0.47
CA ASP A 90 -5.04 -10.03 -0.28
C ASP A 90 -4.29 -11.34 -0.57
N TYR A 91 -4.93 -12.47 -0.28
CA TYR A 91 -4.42 -13.80 -0.62
C TYR A 91 -5.50 -14.54 -1.42
N GLY A 92 -5.34 -14.56 -2.75
CA GLY A 92 -6.36 -15.13 -3.64
C GLY A 92 -7.68 -14.35 -3.55
N ASP A 93 -8.74 -15.01 -3.08
CA ASP A 93 -10.08 -14.45 -2.86
C ASP A 93 -10.36 -14.09 -1.38
N VAL A 94 -9.35 -14.17 -0.52
CA VAL A 94 -9.42 -13.81 0.90
C VAL A 94 -8.74 -12.47 1.11
N MET A 95 -9.44 -11.52 1.76
CA MET A 95 -8.85 -10.29 2.25
C MET A 95 -8.57 -10.40 3.75
N ILE A 96 -7.34 -10.13 4.13
CA ILE A 96 -6.89 -10.06 5.52
C ILE A 96 -6.63 -8.59 5.84
N VAL A 97 -7.25 -8.09 6.91
CA VAL A 97 -6.99 -6.75 7.45
C VAL A 97 -6.50 -6.91 8.87
N TYR A 98 -5.35 -6.30 9.17
CA TYR A 98 -4.77 -6.32 10.51
C TYR A 98 -4.35 -4.93 10.95
N ALA A 99 -4.47 -4.65 12.25
CA ALA A 99 -4.01 -3.38 12.82
C ALA A 99 -2.53 -3.18 12.50
N SER A 100 -2.13 -2.03 12.00
CA SER A 100 -0.75 -1.62 11.74
C SER A 100 -0.28 -0.54 12.72
N ASP A 101 -1.01 -0.30 13.79
CA ASP A 101 -0.56 0.52 14.91
C ASP A 101 -1.40 0.11 16.14
N ASP A 102 -1.08 0.66 17.30
CA ASP A 102 -1.96 0.55 18.46
C ASP A 102 -3.25 1.33 18.19
N ILE A 103 -4.39 0.64 18.19
CA ILE A 103 -5.71 1.24 17.95
C ILE A 103 -6.44 1.38 19.28
N LYS A 104 -6.74 2.63 19.68
CA LYS A 104 -7.44 2.89 20.95
C LYS A 104 -8.94 2.63 20.84
N LYS A 105 -9.60 2.35 21.97
CA LYS A 105 -11.07 2.21 22.01
C LYS A 105 -11.73 3.50 21.50
N GLY A 106 -12.58 3.36 20.48
CA GLY A 106 -13.28 4.48 19.84
C GLY A 106 -12.50 5.17 18.74
N GLU A 107 -11.26 4.76 18.48
CA GLU A 107 -10.50 5.19 17.30
C GLU A 107 -11.05 4.50 16.05
N GLU A 108 -11.18 5.25 14.96
CA GLU A 108 -11.63 4.71 13.69
C GLU A 108 -10.54 3.84 13.06
N ILE A 109 -10.93 2.70 12.50
CA ILE A 109 -10.02 1.82 11.75
C ILE A 109 -10.03 2.28 10.30
N CYS A 110 -8.87 2.67 9.80
CA CYS A 110 -8.69 3.13 8.43
C CYS A 110 -7.71 2.25 7.68
N ILE A 111 -7.94 2.04 6.38
CA ILE A 111 -7.01 1.40 5.44
C ILE A 111 -6.55 2.40 4.37
N SER A 112 -5.42 2.15 3.72
CA SER A 112 -5.03 2.97 2.57
C SER A 112 -5.67 2.43 1.28
N TYR A 113 -6.33 3.30 0.51
CA TYR A 113 -6.93 2.93 -0.79
C TYR A 113 -5.93 3.00 -1.94
N LEU A 114 -4.79 3.66 -1.69
CA LEU A 114 -3.72 3.90 -2.67
C LEU A 114 -2.36 3.70 -2.02
N ASP A 115 -1.30 3.65 -2.82
CA ASP A 115 0.06 3.71 -2.27
C ASP A 115 0.29 5.10 -1.64
N PRO A 116 0.54 5.19 -0.32
CA PRO A 116 0.72 6.46 0.36
C PRO A 116 2.00 7.21 -0.02
N LEU A 117 2.92 6.59 -0.76
CA LEU A 117 4.15 7.23 -1.21
C LEU A 117 3.96 8.15 -2.42
N HIS A 118 2.78 8.20 -3.03
CA HIS A 118 2.48 9.23 -4.02
C HIS A 118 2.61 10.63 -3.41
N GLY A 119 2.98 11.61 -4.23
CA GLY A 119 2.97 13.01 -3.85
C GLY A 119 1.59 13.48 -3.38
N PHE A 120 1.55 14.53 -2.57
CA PHE A 120 0.33 15.03 -1.93
C PHE A 120 -0.80 15.31 -2.94
N LEU A 121 -0.50 16.05 -4.01
CA LEU A 121 -1.49 16.35 -5.05
C LEU A 121 -1.96 15.12 -5.80
N ASP A 122 -1.05 14.17 -6.07
CA ASP A 122 -1.42 12.92 -6.75
C ASP A 122 -2.31 12.04 -5.86
N ARG A 123 -2.07 12.01 -4.53
CA ARG A 123 -2.98 11.34 -3.57
C ARG A 123 -4.36 11.99 -3.58
N GLN A 124 -4.45 13.31 -3.40
CA GLN A 124 -5.74 14.03 -3.43
C GLN A 124 -6.48 13.83 -4.76
N LYS A 125 -5.77 13.92 -5.88
CA LYS A 125 -6.34 13.70 -7.21
C LYS A 125 -6.89 12.28 -7.37
N LYS A 126 -6.16 11.26 -6.92
CA LYS A 126 -6.62 9.86 -6.99
C LYS A 126 -7.84 9.63 -6.09
N LEU A 127 -7.87 10.24 -4.91
CA LEU A 127 -8.99 10.11 -3.97
C LEU A 127 -10.23 10.88 -4.41
N SER A 128 -10.10 11.87 -5.30
CA SER A 128 -11.26 12.64 -5.79
C SER A 128 -12.33 11.77 -6.47
N GLY A 129 -11.97 10.58 -6.96
CA GLY A 129 -12.93 9.58 -7.48
C GLY A 129 -13.91 9.06 -6.42
N TRP A 130 -13.53 9.07 -5.15
CA TRP A 130 -14.39 8.75 -4.00
C TRP A 130 -15.11 9.98 -3.44
N LYS A 131 -15.03 11.13 -4.11
CA LYS A 131 -15.74 12.37 -3.77
C LYS A 131 -15.43 12.92 -2.36
N PHE A 132 -14.24 12.67 -1.84
CA PHE A 132 -13.77 13.28 -0.59
C PHE A 132 -12.35 13.85 -0.72
N THR A 133 -12.01 14.75 0.21
CA THR A 133 -10.65 15.30 0.36
C THR A 133 -10.02 14.70 1.61
N CYS A 134 -8.86 14.05 1.48
CA CYS A 134 -8.22 13.40 2.62
C CYS A 134 -7.57 14.43 3.55
N GLN A 135 -7.88 14.33 4.84
CA GLN A 135 -7.37 15.21 5.90
C GLN A 135 -6.55 14.46 6.96
N CYS A 136 -6.08 13.24 6.66
CA CYS A 136 -5.26 12.46 7.60
C CYS A 136 -3.95 13.19 7.97
N LYS A 137 -3.26 12.74 9.04
CA LYS A 137 -2.00 13.34 9.55
C LYS A 137 -0.98 13.63 8.44
N LEU A 138 -0.79 12.71 7.50
CA LEU A 138 0.15 12.91 6.38
C LEU A 138 -0.29 14.04 5.46
N CYS A 139 -1.57 14.06 5.07
CA CYS A 139 -2.14 15.12 4.23
C CYS A 139 -2.15 16.48 4.93
N GLU A 140 -2.39 16.52 6.24
CA GLU A 140 -2.31 17.74 7.03
C GLU A 140 -0.88 18.31 7.03
N ILE A 141 0.12 17.48 7.31
CA ILE A 141 1.54 17.88 7.30
C ILE A 141 1.96 18.36 5.92
N ASP A 142 1.62 17.61 4.87
CA ASP A 142 1.95 17.98 3.49
C ASP A 142 1.30 19.31 3.08
N SER A 143 0.05 19.55 3.47
CA SER A 143 -0.68 20.78 3.15
C SER A 143 -0.05 22.03 3.78
N LYS A 144 0.64 21.87 4.92
CA LYS A 144 1.30 22.95 5.67
C LYS A 144 2.76 23.16 5.24
N ASP A 145 3.34 22.23 4.48
CA ASP A 145 4.73 22.30 4.07
C ASP A 145 4.88 23.12 2.78
N PRO A 146 5.52 24.31 2.84
CA PRO A 146 5.63 25.20 1.68
C PRO A 146 6.47 24.61 0.55
N ASN A 147 7.28 23.58 0.81
CA ASN A 147 8.09 22.91 -0.19
C ASN A 147 7.43 21.64 -0.73
N CYS A 148 6.25 21.23 -0.23
CA CYS A 148 5.62 19.97 -0.62
C CYS A 148 5.43 19.86 -2.13
N LEU A 149 4.80 20.87 -2.75
CA LEU A 149 4.50 20.85 -4.19
C LEU A 149 5.76 20.81 -5.04
N LYS A 150 6.76 21.62 -4.68
CA LYS A 150 8.05 21.64 -5.36
C LYS A 150 8.76 20.29 -5.26
N ARG A 151 8.72 19.63 -4.10
CA ARG A 151 9.27 18.27 -3.92
C ARG A 151 8.57 17.26 -4.80
N ASP A 152 7.23 17.27 -4.79
CA ASP A 152 6.42 16.34 -5.57
C ASP A 152 6.68 16.51 -7.07
N GLU A 153 6.82 17.74 -7.58
CA GLU A 153 7.16 18.03 -8.98
C GLU A 153 8.54 17.48 -9.36
N MET A 154 9.57 17.79 -8.57
CA MET A 154 10.93 17.31 -8.82
C MET A 154 11.00 15.77 -8.83
N TRP A 155 10.29 15.13 -7.89
CA TRP A 155 10.26 13.68 -7.80
C TRP A 155 9.46 13.05 -8.94
N LYS A 156 8.31 13.63 -9.31
CA LYS A 156 7.52 13.16 -10.45
C LYS A 156 8.31 13.21 -11.76
N GLU A 157 9.07 14.28 -12.00
CA GLU A 157 9.93 14.38 -13.18
C GLU A 157 11.00 13.27 -13.20
N PHE A 158 11.57 12.96 -12.03
CA PHE A 158 12.54 11.88 -11.91
C PHE A 158 11.93 10.50 -12.14
N ARG A 159 10.73 10.23 -11.61
CA ARG A 159 10.03 8.96 -11.81
C ARG A 159 9.65 8.70 -13.26
N GLU A 160 9.31 9.75 -14.02
CA GLU A 160 9.10 9.59 -15.47
C GLU A 160 10.41 9.34 -16.21
N TYR A 161 11.51 9.96 -15.79
CA TYR A 161 12.84 9.72 -16.36
C TYR A 161 13.36 8.31 -16.08
N GLU A 162 13.18 7.82 -14.85
CA GLU A 162 13.65 6.52 -14.37
C GLU A 162 13.14 5.35 -15.23
N LYS A 163 11.87 5.42 -15.70
CA LYS A 163 11.23 4.37 -16.51
C LYS A 163 12.00 3.98 -17.78
N VAL A 164 12.83 4.88 -18.30
CA VAL A 164 13.60 4.68 -19.54
C VAL A 164 15.12 4.84 -19.34
N ALA A 165 15.56 5.21 -18.14
CA ALA A 165 16.95 5.50 -17.84
C ALA A 165 17.73 4.22 -17.50
N SER A 166 19.00 4.17 -17.89
CA SER A 166 19.93 3.16 -17.41
C SER A 166 20.31 3.38 -15.94
N PRO A 167 20.82 2.36 -15.21
CA PRO A 167 21.29 2.54 -13.83
C PRO A 167 22.32 3.67 -13.65
N LYS A 168 23.21 3.89 -14.64
CA LYS A 168 24.19 4.98 -14.61
C LYS A 168 23.53 6.35 -14.66
N GLU A 169 22.50 6.49 -15.49
CA GLU A 169 21.71 7.71 -15.65
C GLU A 169 20.85 8.01 -14.41
N ILE A 170 20.25 6.98 -13.83
CA ILE A 170 19.51 7.07 -12.55
C ILE A 170 20.42 7.65 -11.47
N ILE A 171 21.66 7.16 -11.33
CA ILE A 171 22.62 7.71 -10.35
C ILE A 171 22.98 9.16 -10.69
N ALA A 172 23.32 9.44 -11.95
CA ALA A 172 23.79 10.77 -12.38
C ALA A 172 22.74 11.87 -12.14
N LYS A 173 21.44 11.56 -12.33
CA LYS A 173 20.35 12.51 -12.07
C LYS A 173 19.83 12.43 -10.63
N GLY A 174 19.82 11.23 -10.05
CA GLY A 174 19.25 10.92 -8.74
C GLY A 174 20.10 11.45 -7.57
N GLU A 175 21.44 11.38 -7.62
CA GLU A 175 22.29 11.93 -6.55
C GLU A 175 22.08 13.45 -6.35
N PRO A 176 22.13 14.30 -7.40
CA PRO A 176 21.83 15.72 -7.27
C PRO A 176 20.39 16.00 -6.81
N LEU A 177 19.43 15.20 -7.28
CA LEU A 177 18.03 15.32 -6.88
C LEU A 177 17.85 14.99 -5.40
N LEU A 178 18.44 13.90 -4.91
CA LEU A 178 18.39 13.48 -3.52
C LEU A 178 18.86 14.61 -2.60
N LYS A 179 19.94 15.30 -2.97
CA LYS A 179 20.43 16.48 -2.24
C LYS A 179 19.38 17.59 -2.17
N LYS A 180 18.76 17.94 -3.30
CA LYS A 180 17.70 18.97 -3.36
C LYS A 180 16.48 18.59 -2.54
N ILE A 181 16.05 17.32 -2.61
CA ILE A 181 14.94 16.79 -1.81
C ILE A 181 15.27 16.91 -0.32
N ARG A 182 16.47 16.49 0.09
CA ARG A 182 16.92 16.59 1.49
C ARG A 182 16.88 18.02 2.00
N GLU A 183 17.39 18.98 1.23
CA GLU A 183 17.42 20.41 1.58
C GLU A 183 16.01 21.02 1.68
N SER A 184 15.03 20.45 0.97
CA SER A 184 13.65 20.96 0.97
C SER A 184 12.79 20.47 2.14
N TYR A 185 13.25 19.53 2.95
CA TYR A 185 12.58 19.09 4.19
C TYR A 185 12.92 20.02 5.38
N ILE A 186 12.71 21.32 5.21
CA ILE A 186 12.98 22.33 6.25
C ILE A 186 11.95 22.16 7.39
N ASN A 187 12.41 22.03 8.64
CA ASN A 187 11.58 21.88 9.83
C ASN A 187 10.60 20.69 9.82
N ARG A 188 10.83 19.68 8.97
CA ARG A 188 10.03 18.46 8.90
C ARG A 188 10.90 17.25 9.19
N ASN A 189 10.64 16.63 10.33
CA ASN A 189 11.36 15.41 10.73
C ASN A 189 10.58 14.13 10.40
N GLU A 190 9.26 14.21 10.30
CA GLU A 190 8.40 13.06 10.03
C GLU A 190 8.09 12.88 8.53
N PHE A 191 7.83 11.64 8.12
CA PHE A 191 7.27 11.27 6.80
C PHE A 191 8.04 11.83 5.61
N LYS A 192 9.35 11.54 5.53
CA LYS A 192 10.23 11.94 4.42
C LYS A 192 10.14 10.95 3.24
N TYR A 193 8.92 10.62 2.81
CA TYR A 193 8.66 9.51 1.87
C TYR A 193 9.32 9.70 0.50
N VAL A 194 9.36 10.94 -0.02
CA VAL A 194 10.03 11.25 -1.30
C VAL A 194 11.54 11.00 -1.21
N LEU A 195 12.13 11.32 -0.05
CA LEU A 195 13.55 11.06 0.22
C LEU A 195 13.80 9.55 0.28
N ALA A 196 12.94 8.81 0.99
CA ALA A 196 13.04 7.36 1.11
C ALA A 196 12.93 6.64 -0.24
N ASP A 197 11.94 6.97 -1.08
CA ASP A 197 11.76 6.29 -2.38
C ASP A 197 12.93 6.60 -3.33
N THR A 198 13.42 7.85 -3.35
CA THR A 198 14.61 8.21 -4.15
C THR A 198 15.87 7.45 -3.71
N LEU A 199 16.04 7.20 -2.40
CA LEU A 199 17.14 6.37 -1.89
C LEU A 199 16.99 4.91 -2.32
N ILE A 200 15.77 4.37 -2.36
CA ILE A 200 15.50 3.01 -2.85
C ILE A 200 15.87 2.90 -4.32
N ASP A 201 15.44 3.83 -5.16
CA ASP A 201 15.74 3.84 -6.60
C ASP A 201 17.27 3.90 -6.84
N LEU A 202 17.97 4.77 -6.09
CA LEU A 202 19.44 4.83 -6.12
C LEU A 202 20.08 3.52 -5.64
N SER A 203 19.55 2.89 -4.60
CA SER A 203 20.08 1.63 -4.07
C SER A 203 20.05 0.51 -5.11
N PHE A 204 18.96 0.41 -5.88
CA PHE A 204 18.83 -0.54 -6.96
C PHE A 204 19.82 -0.22 -8.08
N ALA A 205 19.93 1.04 -8.48
CA ALA A 205 20.87 1.45 -9.52
C ALA A 205 22.33 1.13 -9.14
N TYR A 206 22.74 1.38 -7.88
CA TYR A 206 24.08 1.01 -7.40
C TYR A 206 24.28 -0.50 -7.36
N SER A 207 23.27 -1.27 -6.91
CA SER A 207 23.36 -2.73 -6.87
C SER A 207 23.56 -3.32 -8.27
N HIS A 208 22.86 -2.79 -9.29
CA HIS A 208 23.03 -3.21 -10.69
C HIS A 208 24.42 -2.92 -11.24
N LEU A 209 25.10 -1.89 -10.72
CA LEU A 209 26.48 -1.55 -11.09
C LEU A 209 27.51 -2.15 -10.11
N GLU A 210 27.11 -3.17 -9.33
CA GLU A 210 27.95 -3.87 -8.35
C GLU A 210 28.55 -2.98 -7.26
N ASN A 211 28.05 -1.75 -7.09
CA ASN A 211 28.43 -0.84 -6.01
C ASN A 211 27.62 -1.11 -4.75
N LEU A 212 27.80 -2.32 -4.19
CA LEU A 212 27.04 -2.80 -3.04
C LEU A 212 27.23 -1.93 -1.79
N SER A 213 28.38 -1.27 -1.64
CA SER A 213 28.62 -0.37 -0.50
C SER A 213 27.70 0.85 -0.52
N LYS A 214 27.53 1.51 -1.67
CA LYS A 214 26.56 2.62 -1.79
C LYS A 214 25.13 2.13 -1.72
N SER A 215 24.82 0.96 -2.30
CA SER A 215 23.48 0.36 -2.20
C SER A 215 23.06 0.12 -0.74
N ILE A 216 23.94 -0.51 0.06
CA ILE A 216 23.72 -0.71 1.50
C ILE A 216 23.55 0.63 2.22
N GLN A 217 24.40 1.62 1.93
CA GLN A 217 24.30 2.95 2.56
C GLN A 217 22.93 3.59 2.30
N CYS A 218 22.42 3.53 1.07
CA CYS A 218 21.10 4.05 0.74
C CYS A 218 19.99 3.30 1.51
N LEU A 219 20.01 1.97 1.52
CA LEU A 219 19.00 1.16 2.20
C LEU A 219 19.03 1.36 3.73
N GLU A 220 20.22 1.46 4.33
CA GLU A 220 20.37 1.77 5.75
C GLU A 220 19.85 3.17 6.07
N GLU A 221 20.08 4.16 5.20
CA GLU A 221 19.50 5.50 5.36
C GLU A 221 17.97 5.45 5.31
N VAL A 222 17.37 4.69 4.40
CA VAL A 222 15.91 4.52 4.34
C VAL A 222 15.34 4.01 5.66
N LEU A 223 15.99 3.03 6.30
CA LEU A 223 15.56 2.50 7.59
C LEU A 223 15.59 3.56 8.70
N THR A 224 16.48 4.57 8.61
CA THR A 224 16.50 5.70 9.57
C THR A 224 15.41 6.75 9.31
N LEU A 225 14.77 6.73 8.15
CA LEU A 225 13.68 7.64 7.79
C LEU A 225 12.30 7.06 8.13
N MET A 226 12.22 5.75 8.36
CA MET A 226 11.00 5.00 8.62
C MET A 226 10.88 4.67 10.12
N ASP A 227 10.72 5.69 10.96
CA ASP A 227 10.63 5.54 12.42
C ASP A 227 9.38 4.77 12.89
N ASN A 228 8.36 4.58 12.04
CA ASN A 228 7.23 3.68 12.29
C ASN A 228 7.17 2.56 11.24
N PRO A 229 7.70 1.36 11.57
CA PRO A 229 7.78 0.26 10.63
C PRO A 229 6.43 -0.25 10.14
N LEU A 230 5.39 -0.05 10.94
CA LEU A 230 4.12 -0.71 10.72
C LEU A 230 3.31 -0.06 9.59
N GLN A 231 3.61 1.20 9.24
CA GLN A 231 2.98 1.89 8.11
C GLN A 231 3.60 1.51 6.75
N TYR A 232 4.77 0.86 6.76
CA TYR A 232 5.54 0.45 5.58
C TYR A 232 5.97 -1.01 5.63
N ILE A 233 5.27 -1.87 6.38
CA ILE A 233 5.68 -3.27 6.70
C ILE A 233 6.21 -4.01 5.48
N MET A 234 5.44 -4.04 4.39
CA MET A 234 5.86 -4.75 3.17
C MET A 234 7.15 -4.18 2.59
N ARG A 235 7.23 -2.85 2.43
CA ARG A 235 8.42 -2.19 1.88
C ARG A 235 9.63 -2.33 2.79
N MET A 236 9.46 -2.29 4.10
CA MET A 236 10.56 -2.56 5.04
C MET A 236 11.02 -4.01 4.98
N GLY A 237 10.09 -4.96 4.82
CA GLY A 237 10.43 -6.34 4.51
C GLY A 237 11.26 -6.45 3.22
N ASP A 238 10.91 -5.71 2.16
CA ASP A 238 11.69 -5.67 0.91
C ASP A 238 13.07 -5.04 1.11
N ILE A 239 13.16 -3.93 1.86
CA ILE A 239 14.44 -3.27 2.19
C ILE A 239 15.38 -4.22 2.92
N TYR A 240 14.87 -4.96 3.91
CA TYR A 240 15.66 -5.94 4.63
C TYR A 240 16.11 -7.11 3.73
N VAL A 241 15.27 -7.60 2.82
CA VAL A 241 15.68 -8.61 1.83
C VAL A 241 16.80 -8.08 0.93
N ASN A 242 16.67 -6.85 0.43
CA ASN A 242 17.69 -6.24 -0.42
C ASN A 242 19.02 -6.03 0.32
N LEU A 243 18.96 -5.62 1.59
CA LEU A 243 20.15 -5.56 2.46
C LEU A 243 20.77 -6.94 2.66
N ALA A 244 19.96 -7.98 2.86
CA ALA A 244 20.44 -9.35 3.01
C ALA A 244 21.25 -9.79 1.79
N ILE A 245 20.66 -9.62 0.59
CA ILE A 245 21.30 -9.95 -0.69
C ILE A 245 22.63 -9.20 -0.82
N CYS A 246 22.65 -7.89 -0.54
CA CYS A 246 23.88 -7.11 -0.62
C CYS A 246 24.95 -7.62 0.36
N TYR A 247 24.58 -8.00 1.58
CA TYR A 247 25.52 -8.53 2.57
C TYR A 247 26.05 -9.91 2.20
N GLU A 248 25.21 -10.79 1.65
CA GLU A 248 25.60 -12.12 1.19
C GLU A 248 26.59 -12.04 0.03
N ILE A 249 26.34 -11.19 -0.98
CA ILE A 249 27.26 -11.01 -2.12
C ILE A 249 28.62 -10.47 -1.64
N LYS A 250 28.65 -9.64 -0.58
CA LYS A 250 29.89 -9.17 0.06
C LYS A 250 30.56 -10.21 0.98
N GLY A 251 30.03 -11.44 1.06
CA GLY A 251 30.55 -12.51 1.91
C GLY A 251 30.22 -12.37 3.40
N ASN A 252 29.32 -11.46 3.79
CA ASN A 252 28.91 -11.25 5.18
C ASN A 252 27.60 -11.98 5.51
N MET A 253 27.65 -13.31 5.49
CA MET A 253 26.49 -14.18 5.71
C MET A 253 25.79 -13.91 7.05
N LYS A 254 26.54 -13.56 8.11
CA LYS A 254 25.97 -13.26 9.43
C LYS A 254 25.08 -12.03 9.40
N LYS A 255 25.50 -10.95 8.71
CA LYS A 255 24.65 -9.78 8.53
C LYS A 255 23.48 -10.08 7.59
N GLY A 256 23.71 -10.87 6.53
CA GLY A 256 22.67 -11.31 5.60
C GLY A 256 21.51 -12.01 6.32
N ALA A 257 21.81 -13.07 7.07
CA ALA A 257 20.83 -13.82 7.86
C ALA A 257 20.05 -12.93 8.83
N LYS A 258 20.73 -12.02 9.54
CA LYS A 258 20.07 -11.06 10.44
C LYS A 258 19.08 -10.15 9.72
N MET A 259 19.35 -9.76 8.48
CA MET A 259 18.39 -8.94 7.71
C MET A 259 17.21 -9.79 7.24
N ILE A 260 17.41 -11.06 6.86
CA ILE A 260 16.31 -11.97 6.57
C ILE A 260 15.42 -12.18 7.79
N GLU A 261 15.99 -12.40 8.98
CA GLU A 261 15.23 -12.51 10.24
C GLU A 261 14.33 -11.29 10.46
N LYS A 262 14.86 -10.07 10.26
CA LYS A 262 14.07 -8.84 10.38
C LYS A 262 12.96 -8.72 9.32
N SER A 263 13.24 -9.12 8.08
CA SER A 263 12.21 -9.16 7.04
C SER A 263 11.11 -10.16 7.42
N MET A 264 11.51 -11.31 7.96
CA MET A 264 10.58 -12.33 8.41
C MET A 264 9.77 -11.83 9.60
N GLU A 265 10.36 -11.18 10.59
CA GLU A 265 9.59 -10.54 11.67
C GLU A 265 8.54 -9.60 11.10
N LEU A 266 8.87 -8.73 10.14
CA LEU A 266 7.87 -7.83 9.57
C LEU A 266 6.78 -8.54 8.75
N ARG A 267 7.15 -9.54 7.93
CA ARG A 267 6.19 -10.26 7.09
C ARG A 267 5.37 -11.30 7.86
N PHE A 268 5.96 -11.94 8.87
CA PHE A 268 5.40 -13.06 9.63
C PHE A 268 4.90 -12.69 11.05
N CYS A 269 5.21 -11.51 11.62
CA CYS A 269 4.74 -11.11 12.97
C CYS A 269 3.21 -10.92 13.10
N LYS A 270 2.41 -11.12 12.05
CA LYS A 270 0.94 -11.16 12.18
C LYS A 270 0.26 -12.37 11.60
N GLU A 271 1.00 -13.20 10.87
CA GLU A 271 0.46 -14.42 10.29
C GLU A 271 0.47 -15.54 11.33
N MET A 272 1.55 -15.75 12.09
CA MET A 272 1.68 -17.02 12.81
C MET A 272 0.69 -17.25 13.96
N ASP A 273 0.33 -16.24 14.75
CA ASP A 273 -0.60 -16.46 15.87
C ASP A 273 -2.05 -16.63 15.40
N HIS A 274 -2.48 -15.89 14.37
CA HIS A 274 -3.79 -16.08 13.75
C HIS A 274 -3.87 -17.28 12.81
N PHE A 275 -2.80 -17.61 12.10
CA PHE A 275 -2.73 -18.78 11.21
C PHE A 275 -2.56 -20.08 12.00
N LYS A 276 -1.90 -20.09 13.16
CA LYS A 276 -1.96 -21.22 14.12
C LYS A 276 -3.36 -21.42 14.71
N LEU A 277 -4.11 -20.33 14.92
CA LEU A 277 -5.51 -20.36 15.34
C LEU A 277 -6.45 -20.88 14.25
N LEU A 278 -6.17 -20.59 12.98
CA LEU A 278 -6.99 -21.00 11.83
C LEU A 278 -6.59 -22.35 11.22
N TYR A 279 -5.31 -22.74 11.32
CA TYR A 279 -4.73 -23.95 10.71
C TYR A 279 -3.65 -24.57 11.62
N PRO A 280 -4.04 -25.18 12.76
CA PRO A 280 -3.10 -25.74 13.73
C PRO A 280 -2.21 -26.88 13.18
N ASP A 281 -2.64 -27.55 12.11
CA ASP A 281 -1.96 -28.73 11.56
C ASP A 281 -0.95 -28.44 10.44
N PHE A 282 -0.80 -27.18 10.00
CA PHE A 282 0.05 -26.85 8.85
C PHE A 282 1.56 -26.73 9.18
N ILE A 283 1.94 -26.75 10.45
CA ILE A 283 3.35 -26.79 10.85
C ILE A 283 3.77 -28.26 11.03
N HIS A 284 4.06 -28.92 9.91
CA HIS A 284 4.76 -30.20 9.94
C HIS A 284 5.96 -30.23 8.97
N SER A 285 7.16 -30.22 9.58
CA SER A 285 8.36 -30.98 9.19
C SER A 285 9.40 -30.47 8.17
N SER A 286 9.29 -29.31 7.53
CA SER A 286 10.30 -28.88 6.54
C SER A 286 11.32 -27.83 6.99
N LEU A 287 11.20 -27.24 8.19
CA LEU A 287 12.10 -26.17 8.66
C LEU A 287 12.95 -26.53 9.90
N LEU A 288 13.11 -27.82 10.22
CA LEU A 288 14.00 -28.29 11.29
C LEU A 288 14.95 -29.40 10.80
N ARG A 289 15.66 -29.18 9.69
CA ARG A 289 16.85 -29.95 9.33
C ARG A 289 17.97 -29.04 8.88
#